data_AF-A0A0F9ZR94-F1
#
_entry.id   AF-A0A0F9ZR94-F1
#
_cell.length_a   1.000
_cell.length_b   1.000
_cell.length_c   1.000
_cell.angle_alpha   90.00
_cell.angle_beta   90.00
_cell.angle_gamma   90.00
#
_symmetry.space_group_name_H-M   'P 1'
#
loop_
_entity.id
_entity.type
_entity.pdbx_description
1 polymer ?
#
loop_
_entity_poly.entity_id
_entity_poly.type
_entity_poly.pdbx_seq_one_letter_code
_entity_poly.pdbx_strand_id
1 'polypeptide(L)'
;MSERNQKYHFDNREEPYHYIQRTIDSSWPPEGRDLSTYERELLFDKRELEGKVVLDLGAGLEAKFAKQLKEAGIKAEVISLSPDFIEEKYRTKSKESFPEGKFVAAIGQALPFKDESFDMIFAFYLIQHLTPGNFLRCAYEMARVLKKGGRAVIGPLIDNHDDDDLLRGNPAYPYALFLSGDKKAMKKLKGYGVKVIQKSIPEENFPRGGHNIVFIKDDEKINNKNVAEKESKGHFFENHGIRMDSPSDQGIDLEKEDLKDEILDEMREFHKRGIEVPMVERDWDLVWVLSGPPIDIAEEFKEAKEVGQVIFALEDKIAKEDIKRKINESNTRLATGIKVAKEVTAKRLGKKIEELTLEDILNFGPDIYWNGTDWSNDNFRQRIDEGWVEKRYHFPRKKIVISGKLGIEHTGHQFEKFPK
;
A
#
# COMPACT_ATOMS: atom_id res chain seq x y z
N MET A 1 14.33 -7.19 33.96
CA MET A 1 15.11 -7.67 32.80
C MET A 1 14.34 -8.85 32.23
N SER A 2 13.50 -8.62 31.24
CA SER A 2 12.70 -9.69 30.62
C SER A 2 12.49 -9.38 29.14
N GLU A 3 13.09 -10.23 28.33
CA GLU A 3 12.65 -10.73 27.03
C GLU A 3 11.60 -9.91 26.28
N ARG A 4 12.01 -9.34 25.14
CA ARG A 4 11.11 -9.03 24.02
C ARG A 4 11.87 -9.03 22.69
N ASN A 5 12.26 -10.21 22.24
CA ASN A 5 12.58 -10.47 20.84
C ASN A 5 11.26 -10.70 20.08
N GLN A 6 10.58 -9.61 19.72
CA GLN A 6 9.36 -9.68 18.90
C GLN A 6 9.77 -9.84 17.43
N LYS A 7 9.57 -11.05 16.89
CA LYS A 7 9.84 -11.39 15.50
C LYS A 7 8.70 -10.85 14.63
N TYR A 8 8.94 -9.73 13.96
CA TYR A 8 7.96 -9.08 13.10
C TYR A 8 7.63 -9.94 11.86
N HIS A 9 6.40 -10.45 11.78
CA HIS A 9 5.81 -11.02 10.57
C HIS A 9 4.67 -10.09 10.11
N PHE A 10 4.81 -9.44 8.95
CA PHE A 10 3.79 -8.52 8.40
C PHE A 10 3.25 -9.03 7.06
N ASP A 11 1.94 -9.27 6.99
CA ASP A 11 1.21 -9.66 5.77
C ASP A 11 0.93 -8.41 4.91
N ASN A 12 1.27 -8.47 3.63
CA ASN A 12 1.29 -7.35 2.69
C ASN A 12 -0.06 -7.19 1.94
N ARG A 13 -1.21 -7.44 2.57
CA ARG A 13 -2.52 -7.45 1.90
C ARG A 13 -3.61 -6.73 2.73
N GLU A 14 -4.35 -5.85 2.04
CA GLU A 14 -5.65 -5.28 2.45
C GLU A 14 -5.72 -4.14 3.50
N GLU A 15 -4.75 -3.22 3.58
CA GLU A 15 -5.06 -1.93 4.22
C GLU A 15 -5.79 -0.98 3.24
N PRO A 16 -6.96 -0.41 3.59
CA PRO A 16 -7.56 0.71 2.85
C PRO A 16 -6.57 1.88 2.77
N TYR A 17 -6.81 2.86 1.88
CA TYR A 17 -6.03 4.11 1.89
C TYR A 17 -6.28 4.86 3.21
N HIS A 18 -5.60 4.42 4.25
CA HIS A 18 -5.62 5.04 5.55
C HIS A 18 -4.63 6.19 5.50
N TYR A 19 -5.13 7.41 5.71
CA TYR A 19 -4.30 8.57 5.99
C TYR A 19 -4.77 9.17 7.29
N ILE A 20 -3.82 9.66 8.07
CA ILE A 20 -4.12 10.37 9.31
C ILE A 20 -4.64 11.75 8.90
N GLN A 21 -5.86 12.09 9.31
CA GLN A 21 -6.41 13.43 9.10
C GLN A 21 -5.81 14.41 10.11
N ARG A 22 -5.65 15.67 9.71
CA ARG A 22 -5.19 16.77 10.57
C ARG A 22 -3.79 16.53 11.12
N THR A 23 -2.90 15.93 10.32
CA THR A 23 -1.49 15.76 10.70
C THR A 23 -0.79 17.09 10.88
N ILE A 24 -1.23 18.17 10.24
CA ILE A 24 -0.73 19.52 10.48
C ILE A 24 -0.89 19.92 11.95
N ASP A 25 -2.01 19.57 12.60
CA ASP A 25 -2.27 19.95 14.00
C ASP A 25 -1.33 19.23 14.98
N SER A 26 -0.83 18.05 14.61
CA SER A 26 0.08 17.23 15.42
C SER A 26 1.53 17.26 14.95
N SER A 27 1.83 18.01 13.87
CA SER A 27 3.18 18.16 13.33
C SER A 27 3.96 19.22 14.09
N TRP A 28 5.28 18.99 14.26
CA TRP A 28 6.16 19.97 14.88
C TRP A 28 7.38 20.32 14.00
N PRO A 29 7.52 21.58 13.56
CA PRO A 29 6.59 22.69 13.74
C PRO A 29 5.41 22.60 12.74
N PRO A 30 4.19 23.02 13.11
CA PRO A 30 2.98 22.86 12.29
C PRO A 30 3.01 23.67 10.98
N GLU A 31 3.68 24.82 11.00
CA GLU A 31 3.99 25.63 9.80
C GLU A 31 4.82 24.93 8.72
N GLY A 32 5.49 23.82 9.04
CA GLY A 32 6.50 23.20 8.19
C GLY A 32 7.92 23.71 8.44
N ARG A 33 8.90 23.09 7.79
CA ARG A 33 10.33 23.42 7.94
C ARG A 33 10.81 24.40 6.88
N ASP A 34 11.83 25.17 7.24
CA ASP A 34 12.46 26.16 6.38
C ASP A 34 13.36 25.52 5.30
N LEU A 35 13.70 26.31 4.27
CA LEU A 35 14.55 25.90 3.16
C LEU A 35 15.93 25.44 3.62
N SER A 36 16.52 26.13 4.60
CA SER A 36 17.86 25.79 5.09
C SER A 36 17.91 24.40 5.71
N THR A 37 16.83 24.01 6.38
CA THR A 37 16.66 22.70 7.00
C THR A 37 16.45 21.62 5.95
N TYR A 38 15.65 21.90 4.92
CA TYR A 38 15.52 21.02 3.75
C TYR A 38 16.88 20.77 3.08
N GLU A 39 17.62 21.82 2.71
CA GLU A 39 18.94 21.71 2.06
C GLU A 39 19.93 20.90 2.90
N ARG A 40 20.00 21.22 4.20
CA ARG A 40 20.92 20.59 5.16
C ARG A 40 20.59 19.10 5.37
N GLU A 41 19.34 18.76 5.62
CA GLU A 41 18.94 17.41 6.04
C GLU A 41 18.63 16.49 4.85
N LEU A 42 18.13 17.00 3.73
CA LEU A 42 17.90 16.22 2.49
C LEU A 42 19.10 16.23 1.52
N LEU A 43 20.18 16.93 1.87
CA LEU A 43 21.47 16.91 1.18
C LEU A 43 21.40 17.34 -0.30
N PHE A 44 20.81 18.51 -0.55
CA PHE A 44 20.77 19.14 -1.87
C PHE A 44 21.20 20.62 -1.81
N ASP A 45 21.65 21.16 -2.94
CA ASP A 45 21.88 22.60 -3.12
C ASP A 45 20.64 23.20 -3.78
N LYS A 46 20.00 24.21 -3.17
CA LYS A 46 18.82 24.88 -3.75
C LYS A 46 19.00 25.34 -5.21
N ARG A 47 20.23 25.65 -5.64
CA ARG A 47 20.53 26.07 -7.02
C ARG A 47 20.24 24.95 -8.02
N GLU A 48 20.26 23.70 -7.58
CA GLU A 48 19.89 22.56 -8.41
C GLU A 48 18.40 22.55 -8.76
N LEU A 49 17.56 23.37 -8.11
CA LEU A 49 16.12 23.50 -8.36
C LEU A 49 15.77 24.60 -9.37
N GLU A 50 16.74 25.37 -9.85
CA GLU A 50 16.48 26.42 -10.84
C GLU A 50 15.83 25.83 -12.10
N GLY A 51 14.67 26.38 -12.50
CA GLY A 51 13.91 25.94 -13.66
C GLY A 51 13.18 24.59 -13.51
N LYS A 52 13.19 23.97 -12.32
CA LYS A 52 12.59 22.66 -12.06
C LYS A 52 11.15 22.74 -11.58
N VAL A 53 10.40 21.67 -11.84
CA VAL A 53 9.09 21.40 -11.21
C VAL A 53 9.31 20.47 -10.01
N VAL A 54 8.91 20.92 -8.83
CA VAL A 54 9.20 20.28 -7.54
C VAL A 54 7.89 19.91 -6.84
N LEU A 55 7.78 18.68 -6.37
CA LEU A 55 6.71 18.26 -5.45
C LEU A 55 7.24 18.30 -4.01
N ASP A 56 6.60 19.10 -3.17
CA ASP A 56 6.81 19.12 -1.73
C ASP A 56 5.70 18.28 -1.06
N LEU A 57 6.02 17.01 -0.82
CA LEU A 57 5.12 15.98 -0.33
C LEU A 57 5.09 15.97 1.20
N GLY A 58 4.12 16.69 1.77
CA GLY A 58 4.05 16.96 3.22
C GLY A 58 4.50 18.37 3.60
N ALA A 59 4.11 19.38 2.82
CA ALA A 59 4.63 20.75 2.88
C ALA A 59 4.40 21.54 4.21
N GLY A 60 3.65 20.99 5.16
CA GLY A 60 3.19 21.69 6.36
C GLY A 60 2.17 22.80 6.05
N LEU A 61 1.77 23.56 7.08
CA LEU A 61 0.70 24.56 6.94
C LEU A 61 1.07 25.75 6.06
N GLU A 62 2.30 26.26 6.18
CA GLU A 62 2.71 27.50 5.52
C GLU A 62 3.54 27.29 4.25
N ALA A 63 3.85 26.04 3.90
CA ALA A 63 4.73 25.70 2.78
C ALA A 63 6.06 26.50 2.82
N LYS A 64 6.68 26.59 4.01
CA LYS A 64 7.88 27.40 4.26
C LYS A 64 9.01 27.13 3.27
N PHE A 65 9.24 25.87 2.89
CA PHE A 65 10.21 25.50 1.86
C PHE A 65 9.93 26.21 0.52
N ALA A 66 8.73 26.06 -0.02
CA ALA A 66 8.33 26.65 -1.30
C ALA A 66 8.45 28.19 -1.28
N LYS A 67 7.95 28.80 -0.19
CA LYS A 67 7.98 30.25 0.01
C LYS A 67 9.41 30.78 0.05
N GLN A 68 10.27 30.19 0.88
CA GLN A 68 11.64 30.66 1.05
C GLN A 68 12.53 30.36 -0.16
N LEU A 69 12.25 29.30 -0.91
CA LEU A 69 12.95 29.02 -2.17
C LEU A 69 12.71 30.16 -3.17
N LYS A 70 11.47 30.66 -3.24
CA LYS A 70 11.12 31.84 -4.04
C LYS A 70 11.77 33.11 -3.51
N GLU A 71 11.74 33.35 -2.19
CA GLU A 71 12.39 34.51 -1.56
C GLU A 71 13.91 34.52 -1.79
N ALA A 72 14.54 33.35 -1.89
CA ALA A 72 15.94 33.18 -2.25
C ALA A 72 16.24 33.42 -3.74
N GLY A 73 15.22 33.73 -4.55
CA GLY A 73 15.35 34.05 -5.98
C GLY A 73 15.49 32.84 -6.91
N ILE A 74 15.27 31.61 -6.40
CA ILE A 74 15.31 30.40 -7.22
C ILE A 74 13.98 30.24 -7.95
N LYS A 75 14.04 30.12 -9.28
CA LYS A 75 12.84 30.00 -10.14
C LYS A 75 12.44 28.53 -10.30
N ALA A 76 11.94 27.94 -9.23
CA ALA A 76 11.34 26.61 -9.26
C ALA A 76 9.81 26.71 -9.20
N GLU A 77 9.12 25.80 -9.89
CA GLU A 77 7.69 25.60 -9.71
C GLU A 77 7.47 24.57 -8.60
N VAL A 78 7.17 25.02 -7.39
CA VAL A 78 6.90 24.13 -6.25
C VAL A 78 5.40 23.91 -6.07
N ILE A 79 5.00 22.65 -6.02
CA ILE A 79 3.65 22.20 -5.67
C ILE A 79 3.70 21.63 -4.24
N SER A 80 3.01 22.30 -3.32
CA SER A 80 2.94 21.92 -1.91
C SER A 80 1.71 21.06 -1.66
N LEU A 81 1.94 19.81 -1.26
CA LEU A 81 0.90 18.81 -1.08
C LEU A 81 0.74 18.45 0.39
N SER A 82 -0.50 18.47 0.86
CA SER A 82 -0.91 17.89 2.14
C SER A 82 -2.37 17.42 2.04
N PRO A 83 -2.74 16.23 2.57
CA PRO A 83 -4.14 15.81 2.58
C PRO A 83 -5.03 16.80 3.35
N ASP A 84 -4.47 17.47 4.36
CA ASP A 84 -5.19 18.41 5.21
C ASP A 84 -5.68 19.65 4.46
N PHE A 85 -5.09 20.00 3.32
CA PHE A 85 -5.63 21.08 2.49
C PHE A 85 -7.04 20.81 1.95
N ILE A 86 -7.62 19.63 2.21
CA ILE A 86 -9.06 19.38 2.00
C ILE A 86 -9.94 20.22 2.94
N GLU A 87 -9.46 20.60 4.13
CA GLU A 87 -10.20 21.49 5.04
C GLU A 87 -9.90 22.97 4.75
N GLU A 88 -10.95 23.78 4.77
CA GLU A 88 -10.87 25.22 4.47
C GLU A 88 -9.92 25.96 5.43
N LYS A 89 -9.93 25.62 6.73
CA LYS A 89 -9.09 26.27 7.75
C LYS A 89 -7.60 26.24 7.40
N TYR A 90 -7.11 25.16 6.79
CA TYR A 90 -5.70 25.05 6.41
C TYR A 90 -5.41 25.79 5.12
N ARG A 91 -6.30 25.72 4.12
CA ARG A 91 -6.15 26.48 2.88
C ARG A 91 -6.15 27.98 3.10
N THR A 92 -7.02 28.48 3.99
CA THR A 92 -7.09 29.91 4.29
C THR A 92 -5.78 30.38 4.92
N LYS A 93 -5.30 29.70 5.96
CA LYS A 93 -4.01 30.04 6.60
C LYS A 93 -2.82 29.91 5.65
N SER A 94 -2.78 28.87 4.82
CA SER A 94 -1.69 28.69 3.86
C SER A 94 -1.67 29.80 2.81
N LYS A 95 -2.85 30.24 2.34
CA LYS A 95 -3.01 31.37 1.41
C LYS A 95 -2.73 32.73 2.05
N GLU A 96 -3.01 32.91 3.34
CA GLU A 96 -2.60 34.12 4.07
C GLU A 96 -1.08 34.21 4.18
N SER A 97 -0.39 33.09 4.43
CA SER A 97 1.07 33.07 4.53
C SER A 97 1.77 33.16 3.16
N PHE A 98 1.23 32.50 2.14
CA PHE A 98 1.82 32.45 0.80
C PHE A 98 0.71 32.51 -0.30
N PRO A 99 0.19 33.71 -0.61
CA PRO A 99 -0.97 33.88 -1.51
C PRO A 99 -0.80 33.24 -2.90
N GLU A 100 0.39 33.34 -3.47
CA GLU A 100 0.75 32.78 -4.77
C GLU A 100 1.13 31.28 -4.73
N GLY A 101 1.16 30.67 -3.54
CA GLY A 101 1.54 29.28 -3.36
C GLY A 101 0.60 28.31 -4.07
N LYS A 102 1.15 27.22 -4.59
CA LYS A 102 0.40 26.14 -5.25
C LYS A 102 0.16 25.01 -4.25
N PHE A 103 -1.07 24.92 -3.75
CA PHE A 103 -1.47 23.95 -2.72
C PHE A 103 -2.36 22.86 -3.32
N VAL A 104 -2.08 21.59 -3.00
CA VAL A 104 -2.84 20.44 -3.48
C VAL A 104 -3.28 19.57 -2.29
N ALA A 105 -4.58 19.31 -2.21
CA ALA A 105 -5.17 18.36 -1.26
C ALA A 105 -5.16 16.96 -1.86
N ALA A 106 -4.23 16.11 -1.42
CA ALA A 106 -4.10 14.73 -1.88
C ALA A 106 -3.31 13.87 -0.89
N ILE A 107 -3.31 12.56 -1.10
CA ILE A 107 -2.52 11.59 -0.34
C ILE A 107 -1.32 11.12 -1.16
N GLY A 108 -0.18 10.84 -0.51
CA GLY A 108 1.03 10.37 -1.20
C GLY A 108 0.86 9.01 -1.88
N GLN A 109 -0.08 8.21 -1.39
CA GLN A 109 -0.41 6.87 -1.89
C GLN A 109 -1.22 6.88 -3.20
N ALA A 110 -1.73 8.05 -3.62
CA ALA A 110 -2.50 8.23 -4.85
C ALA A 110 -2.35 9.69 -5.33
N LEU A 111 -1.24 9.97 -6.00
CA LEU A 111 -0.89 11.33 -6.44
C LEU A 111 -1.73 11.74 -7.66
N PRO A 112 -2.44 12.88 -7.64
CA PRO A 112 -3.33 13.31 -8.72
C PRO A 112 -2.57 13.97 -9.89
N PHE A 113 -1.38 13.46 -10.19
CA PHE A 113 -0.51 13.99 -11.24
C PHE A 113 -0.27 12.93 -12.30
N LYS A 114 0.00 13.40 -13.53
CA LYS A 114 0.39 12.52 -14.63
C LYS A 114 1.77 11.91 -14.35
N ASP A 115 2.05 10.82 -15.02
CA ASP A 115 3.39 10.23 -15.07
C ASP A 115 4.40 11.29 -15.51
N GLU A 116 5.62 11.21 -14.99
CA GLU A 116 6.73 12.07 -15.42
C GLU A 116 6.42 13.59 -15.36
N SER A 117 5.81 14.04 -14.26
CA SER A 117 5.45 15.45 -14.04
C SER A 117 6.50 16.26 -13.27
N PHE A 118 7.36 15.62 -12.46
CA PHE A 118 8.26 16.32 -11.52
C PHE A 118 9.73 16.01 -11.76
N ASP A 119 10.58 17.04 -11.68
CA ASP A 119 12.03 16.93 -11.75
C ASP A 119 12.63 16.59 -10.37
N MET A 120 11.98 17.06 -9.29
CA MET A 120 12.36 16.79 -7.91
C MET A 120 11.14 16.50 -7.04
N ILE A 121 11.24 15.54 -6.12
CA ILE A 121 10.23 15.29 -5.09
C ILE A 121 10.91 15.26 -3.73
N PHE A 122 10.42 16.04 -2.77
CA PHE A 122 10.86 15.99 -1.38
C PHE A 122 9.73 15.45 -0.50
N ALA A 123 10.06 14.49 0.36
CA ALA A 123 9.18 13.95 1.39
C ALA A 123 9.87 14.08 2.74
N PHE A 124 9.74 15.25 3.35
CA PHE A 124 10.44 15.63 4.57
C PHE A 124 9.63 15.22 5.81
N TYR A 125 10.19 14.37 6.68
CA TYR A 125 9.46 13.81 7.83
C TYR A 125 8.06 13.30 7.44
N LEU A 126 7.97 12.54 6.36
CA LEU A 126 6.68 11.98 5.91
C LEU A 126 6.41 10.59 6.51
N ILE A 127 7.46 9.79 6.70
CA ILE A 127 7.35 8.35 6.96
C ILE A 127 6.58 8.05 8.24
N GLN A 128 6.71 8.86 9.29
CA GLN A 128 6.00 8.64 10.56
C GLN A 128 4.47 8.76 10.46
N HIS A 129 3.95 9.26 9.32
CA HIS A 129 2.52 9.34 9.05
C HIS A 129 2.00 8.17 8.19
N LEU A 130 2.85 7.20 7.86
CA LEU A 130 2.55 6.10 6.94
C LEU A 130 2.76 4.74 7.61
N THR A 131 1.86 3.79 7.32
CA THR A 131 2.09 2.35 7.57
C THR A 131 3.04 1.77 6.52
N PRO A 132 3.66 0.59 6.73
CA PRO A 132 4.62 0.02 5.77
C PRO A 132 4.02 -0.17 4.37
N GLY A 133 2.77 -0.65 4.30
CA GLY A 133 2.04 -0.79 3.05
C GLY A 133 1.78 0.57 2.37
N ASN A 134 1.40 1.59 3.14
CA ASN A 134 1.17 2.93 2.60
C ASN A 134 2.46 3.61 2.13
N PHE A 135 3.58 3.36 2.81
CA PHE A 135 4.89 3.83 2.37
C PHE A 135 5.29 3.25 1.00
N LEU A 136 5.08 1.95 0.76
CA LEU A 136 5.33 1.36 -0.55
C LEU A 136 4.46 1.96 -1.65
N ARG A 137 3.17 2.18 -1.37
CA ARG A 137 2.25 2.84 -2.32
C ARG A 137 2.75 4.25 -2.65
N CYS A 138 3.14 5.01 -1.63
CA CYS A 138 3.73 6.33 -1.80
C CYS A 138 5.01 6.29 -2.64
N ALA A 139 5.91 5.33 -2.38
CA ALA A 139 7.15 5.16 -3.14
C ALA A 139 6.88 4.85 -4.62
N TYR A 140 5.87 4.02 -4.94
CA TYR A 140 5.50 3.74 -6.32
C TYR A 140 4.91 4.96 -7.03
N GLU A 141 4.05 5.72 -6.35
CA GLU A 141 3.50 6.95 -6.91
C GLU A 141 4.58 8.01 -7.15
N MET A 142 5.52 8.17 -6.22
CA MET A 142 6.71 9.02 -6.42
C MET A 142 7.50 8.57 -7.64
N ALA A 143 7.77 7.28 -7.81
CA ALA A 143 8.48 6.75 -8.99
C ALA A 143 7.73 6.98 -10.31
N ARG A 144 6.39 6.90 -10.29
CA ARG A 144 5.53 7.13 -11.44
C ARG A 144 5.56 8.59 -11.89
N VAL A 145 5.34 9.53 -10.96
CA VAL A 145 5.25 10.97 -11.28
C VAL A 145 6.61 11.64 -11.47
N LEU A 146 7.71 10.98 -11.09
CA LEU A 146 9.06 11.49 -11.32
C LEU A 146 9.40 11.42 -12.82
N LYS A 147 9.98 12.48 -13.38
CA LYS A 147 10.51 12.51 -14.76
C LYS A 147 11.76 11.64 -14.89
N LYS A 148 12.05 11.21 -16.11
CA LYS A 148 13.39 10.72 -16.48
C LYS A 148 14.45 11.78 -16.14
N GLY A 149 15.55 11.35 -15.54
CA GLY A 149 16.59 12.23 -14.99
C GLY A 149 16.22 12.91 -13.66
N GLY A 150 14.98 12.72 -13.19
CA GLY A 150 14.48 13.29 -11.94
C GLY A 150 15.01 12.55 -10.71
N ARG A 151 14.89 13.22 -9.55
CA ARG A 151 15.26 12.66 -8.24
C ARG A 151 14.13 12.81 -7.23
N ALA A 152 14.00 11.85 -6.33
CA ALA A 152 13.17 12.03 -5.13
C ALA A 152 13.98 11.74 -3.88
N VAL A 153 13.71 12.46 -2.80
CA VAL A 153 14.39 12.28 -1.50
C VAL A 153 13.35 12.16 -0.39
N ILE A 154 13.46 11.10 0.39
CA ILE A 154 12.65 10.85 1.58
C ILE A 154 13.57 10.83 2.79
N GLY A 155 13.22 11.61 3.81
CA GLY A 155 13.97 11.64 5.07
C GLY A 155 13.72 12.90 5.89
N PRO A 156 14.55 13.19 6.90
CA PRO A 156 15.58 12.29 7.41
C PRO A 156 14.98 11.06 8.09
N LEU A 157 15.66 9.91 8.00
CA LEU A 157 15.39 8.73 8.82
C LEU A 157 16.50 8.61 9.87
N ILE A 158 16.12 8.43 11.13
CA ILE A 158 17.07 8.41 12.26
C ILE A 158 17.69 7.01 12.40
N ASP A 159 19.01 6.93 12.60
CA ASP A 159 19.75 5.67 12.72
C ASP A 159 19.75 5.08 14.15
N ASN A 160 19.66 5.94 15.17
CA ASN A 160 19.78 5.55 16.58
C ASN A 160 18.46 5.75 17.34
N HIS A 161 18.04 4.69 18.04
CA HIS A 161 16.94 4.72 19.00
C HIS A 161 17.44 5.35 20.30
N ASP A 162 16.97 6.54 20.64
CA ASP A 162 16.81 6.85 22.07
C ASP A 162 15.59 6.05 22.56
N ASP A 163 15.67 5.46 23.75
CA ASP A 163 14.57 4.68 24.37
C ASP A 163 13.22 5.46 24.38
N ASP A 164 13.30 6.79 24.33
CA ASP A 164 12.16 7.72 24.26
C ASP A 164 11.40 7.66 22.91
N ASP A 165 12.05 7.29 21.80
CA ASP A 165 11.42 7.21 20.46
C ASP A 165 10.67 5.88 20.26
N LEU A 166 11.10 4.80 20.94
CA LEU A 166 10.35 3.54 21.06
C LEU A 166 9.10 3.70 21.94
N LEU A 167 9.20 4.50 23.02
CA LEU A 167 8.08 4.84 23.90
C LEU A 167 7.05 5.76 23.23
N ARG A 168 7.46 6.55 22.22
CA ARG A 168 6.57 7.37 21.39
C ARG A 168 5.98 6.63 20.18
N GLY A 169 6.29 5.33 20.02
CA GLY A 169 5.75 4.51 18.94
C GLY A 169 6.19 4.93 17.54
N ASN A 170 7.35 5.59 17.40
CA ASN A 170 7.84 6.09 16.12
C ASN A 170 8.40 4.93 15.27
N PRO A 171 7.70 4.46 14.22
CA PRO A 171 8.06 3.22 13.56
C PRO A 171 9.08 3.45 12.43
N ALA A 172 9.69 4.63 12.29
CA ALA A 172 10.46 5.02 11.09
C ALA A 172 11.62 4.08 10.70
N TYR A 173 12.21 3.35 11.64
CA TYR A 173 13.39 2.52 11.41
C TYR A 173 13.17 1.23 10.58
N PRO A 174 12.09 0.45 10.77
CA PRO A 174 11.79 -0.68 9.89
C PRO A 174 11.56 -0.32 8.41
N TYR A 175 11.30 0.94 8.02
CA TYR A 175 10.87 1.28 6.65
C TYR A 175 12.00 1.36 5.60
N ALA A 176 13.19 1.85 5.97
CA ALA A 176 14.35 1.85 5.07
C ALA A 176 14.92 0.44 4.88
N LEU A 177 14.96 -0.35 5.96
CA LEU A 177 15.23 -1.80 5.90
C LEU A 177 14.14 -2.54 5.10
N PHE A 178 12.88 -2.11 5.17
CA PHE A 178 11.78 -2.69 4.42
C PHE A 178 11.90 -2.45 2.92
N LEU A 179 12.16 -1.22 2.47
CA LEU A 179 12.33 -0.97 1.03
C LEU A 179 13.56 -1.68 0.46
N SER A 180 14.70 -1.62 1.15
CA SER A 180 15.94 -2.24 0.66
C SER A 180 15.95 -3.77 0.78
N GLY A 181 15.22 -4.33 1.76
CA GLY A 181 15.08 -5.77 1.97
C GLY A 181 13.96 -6.44 1.17
N ASP A 182 12.92 -5.70 0.76
CA ASP A 182 11.82 -6.21 -0.07
C ASP A 182 12.22 -6.27 -1.55
N LYS A 183 12.72 -7.44 -1.96
CA LYS A 183 13.10 -7.73 -3.35
C LYS A 183 11.97 -7.49 -4.36
N LYS A 184 10.71 -7.68 -3.95
CA LYS A 184 9.55 -7.47 -4.84
C LYS A 184 9.32 -5.97 -5.04
N ALA A 185 9.40 -5.18 -3.97
CA ALA A 185 9.31 -3.72 -4.04
C ALA A 185 10.43 -3.14 -4.90
N MET A 186 11.67 -3.56 -4.68
CA MET A 186 12.82 -3.12 -5.47
C MET A 186 12.70 -3.51 -6.95
N LYS A 187 12.21 -4.72 -7.26
CA LYS A 187 11.94 -5.13 -8.65
C LYS A 187 10.88 -4.23 -9.30
N LYS A 188 9.83 -3.86 -8.56
CA LYS A 188 8.78 -2.97 -9.08
C LYS A 188 9.31 -1.56 -9.31
N LEU A 189 10.07 -0.98 -8.38
CA LEU A 189 10.72 0.33 -8.52
C LEU A 189 11.69 0.35 -9.71
N LYS A 190 12.47 -0.72 -9.90
CA LYS A 190 13.30 -0.89 -11.10
C LYS A 190 12.47 -0.92 -12.39
N GLY A 191 11.25 -1.48 -12.35
CA GLY A 191 10.31 -1.46 -13.47
C GLY A 191 9.87 -0.05 -13.88
N TYR A 192 9.84 0.90 -12.94
CA TYR A 192 9.63 2.32 -13.23
C TYR A 192 10.91 3.05 -13.70
N GLY A 193 12.01 2.33 -13.95
CA GLY A 193 13.30 2.91 -14.28
C GLY A 193 13.97 3.63 -13.11
N VAL A 194 13.59 3.29 -11.87
CA VAL A 194 14.10 3.95 -10.66
C VAL A 194 15.13 3.08 -9.95
N LYS A 195 16.29 3.68 -9.69
CA LYS A 195 17.29 3.19 -8.74
C LYS A 195 17.06 3.85 -7.38
N VAL A 196 16.98 3.04 -6.32
CA VAL A 196 16.90 3.52 -4.94
C VAL A 196 18.26 3.36 -4.26
N ILE A 197 18.73 4.41 -3.59
CA ILE A 197 19.95 4.38 -2.78
C ILE A 197 19.67 4.98 -1.40
N GLN A 198 20.44 4.55 -0.41
CA GLN A 198 20.46 5.15 0.92
C GLN A 198 21.67 6.09 1.00
N LYS A 199 21.48 7.29 1.53
CA LYS A 199 22.53 8.30 1.68
C LYS A 199 22.58 8.78 3.13
N SER A 200 23.65 8.45 3.85
CA SER A 200 23.88 8.94 5.21
C SER A 200 23.93 10.47 5.24
N ILE A 201 23.34 11.03 6.29
CA ILE A 201 23.34 12.45 6.59
C ILE A 201 24.54 12.71 7.50
N PRO A 202 25.44 13.65 7.16
CA PRO A 202 26.55 13.99 8.04
C PRO A 202 26.07 14.46 9.41
N GLU A 203 26.77 14.10 10.48
CA GLU A 203 26.37 14.43 11.86
C GLU A 203 26.28 15.94 12.09
N GLU A 204 27.11 16.75 11.40
CA GLU A 204 27.03 18.21 11.43
C GLU A 204 25.71 18.74 10.86
N ASN A 205 25.09 17.99 9.95
CA ASN A 205 23.82 18.34 9.33
C ASN A 205 22.63 17.77 10.11
N PHE A 206 22.82 16.62 10.76
CA PHE A 206 21.81 15.92 11.54
C PHE A 206 22.45 15.16 12.73
N PRO A 207 22.62 15.81 13.90
CA PRO A 207 23.41 15.28 15.02
C PRO A 207 22.94 13.97 15.65
N ARG A 208 21.71 13.54 15.34
CA ARG A 208 21.15 12.26 15.82
C ARG A 208 21.66 11.05 15.05
N GLY A 209 22.36 11.27 13.94
CA GLY A 209 22.69 10.23 12.97
C GLY A 209 21.45 9.81 12.18
N GLY A 210 21.61 9.64 10.87
CA GLY A 210 20.50 9.28 10.02
C GLY A 210 20.85 9.18 8.55
N HIS A 211 19.86 8.82 7.75
CA HIS A 211 20.00 8.67 6.32
C HIS A 211 18.76 9.17 5.57
N ASN A 212 18.94 9.43 4.27
CA ASN A 212 17.86 9.65 3.32
C ASN A 212 17.72 8.46 2.38
N ILE A 213 16.50 8.19 1.94
CA ILE A 213 16.23 7.29 0.81
C ILE A 213 16.09 8.16 -0.44
N VAL A 214 16.92 7.89 -1.45
CA VAL A 214 17.00 8.67 -2.68
C VAL A 214 16.59 7.79 -3.87
N PHE A 215 15.63 8.28 -4.65
CA PHE A 215 15.16 7.67 -5.89
C PHE A 215 15.81 8.45 -7.04
N ILE A 216 16.38 7.74 -7.99
CA ILE A 216 17.01 8.29 -9.20
C ILE A 216 16.36 7.60 -10.38
N LYS A 217 15.67 8.36 -11.24
CA LYS A 217 15.01 7.81 -12.44
C LYS A 217 15.92 7.96 -13.65
N ASP A 218 16.28 6.83 -14.27
CA ASP A 218 17.22 6.81 -15.38
C ASP A 218 16.66 7.54 -16.63
N ASP A 219 17.54 8.19 -17.40
CA ASP A 219 17.20 8.85 -18.69
C ASP A 219 17.02 7.86 -19.87
N GLU A 220 17.27 6.57 -19.65
CA GLU A 220 17.28 5.43 -20.59
C GLU A 220 18.19 5.54 -21.84
N LYS A 221 19.39 4.95 -21.72
CA LYS A 221 19.92 3.88 -22.59
C LYS A 221 21.01 3.13 -21.83
N ILE A 222 20.68 2.05 -21.11
CA ILE A 222 21.70 1.05 -20.79
C ILE A 222 21.88 0.21 -22.05
N ASN A 223 22.74 0.70 -22.95
CA ASN A 223 23.54 -0.23 -23.73
C ASN A 223 24.40 -0.99 -22.72
N ASN A 224 24.16 -2.30 -22.60
CA ASN A 224 25.06 -3.23 -21.95
C ASN A 224 26.42 -3.14 -22.66
N LYS A 225 27.30 -2.24 -22.17
CA LYS A 225 28.76 -2.24 -22.32
C LYS A 225 29.30 -0.95 -21.69
N ASN A 226 30.12 -1.12 -20.65
CA ASN A 226 30.98 -0.12 -20.01
C ASN A 226 30.33 0.76 -18.91
N VAL A 227 30.03 0.16 -17.75
CA VAL A 227 30.27 0.82 -16.45
C VAL A 227 30.84 -0.22 -15.49
N ALA A 228 32.00 -0.76 -15.87
CA ALA A 228 33.04 -1.08 -14.91
C ALA A 228 33.97 0.14 -14.90
N GLU A 229 34.51 0.50 -13.73
CA GLU A 229 35.45 1.61 -13.51
C GLU A 229 34.84 3.02 -13.36
N LYS A 230 34.21 3.26 -12.21
CA LYS A 230 34.74 4.20 -11.20
C LYS A 230 33.83 4.22 -9.99
N GLU A 231 34.05 3.22 -9.14
CA GLU A 231 33.68 3.30 -7.73
C GLU A 231 34.50 4.38 -7.06
N SER A 232 33.85 5.28 -6.32
CA SER A 232 34.48 5.90 -5.16
C SER A 232 33.47 6.01 -4.02
N LYS A 233 33.58 5.04 -3.11
CA LYS A 233 33.35 5.15 -1.66
C LYS A 233 31.98 5.69 -1.22
N GLY A 234 30.96 4.87 -1.36
CA GLY A 234 29.88 4.78 -0.39
C GLY A 234 29.87 3.35 0.13
N HIS A 235 29.93 3.14 1.45
CA HIS A 235 30.07 1.83 2.06
C HIS A 235 28.96 0.87 1.61
N PHE A 236 29.31 -0.02 0.68
CA PHE A 236 28.59 -1.26 0.47
C PHE A 236 28.87 -2.12 1.70
N PHE A 237 27.83 -2.50 2.44
CA PHE A 237 27.94 -3.63 3.35
C PHE A 237 28.05 -4.90 2.50
N GLU A 238 29.28 -5.24 2.13
CA GLU A 238 29.63 -6.63 1.88
C GLU A 238 29.51 -7.40 3.19
N ASN A 239 28.80 -8.51 3.09
CA ASN A 239 28.47 -9.43 4.17
C ASN A 239 29.76 -10.09 4.71
N HIS A 240 30.51 -9.39 5.55
CA HIS A 240 31.58 -9.98 6.36
C HIS A 240 30.97 -10.44 7.67
N GLY A 241 30.83 -11.76 7.79
CA GLY A 241 30.22 -12.43 8.93
C GLY A 241 30.83 -11.97 10.25
N ILE A 242 30.00 -11.33 11.07
CA ILE A 242 30.15 -11.37 12.52
C ILE A 242 29.44 -12.64 12.96
N ARG A 243 30.25 -13.69 13.13
CA ARG A 243 29.89 -14.91 13.84
C ARG A 243 29.70 -14.52 15.31
N MET A 244 28.46 -14.34 15.75
CA MET A 244 28.16 -14.43 17.19
C MET A 244 28.05 -15.91 17.51
N ASP A 245 29.03 -16.41 18.26
CA ASP A 245 29.00 -17.75 18.81
C ASP A 245 27.75 -17.90 19.68
N SER A 246 27.04 -19.01 19.44
CA SER A 246 25.90 -19.49 20.21
C SER A 246 26.34 -19.81 21.65
N PRO A 247 25.73 -19.21 22.69
CA PRO A 247 25.64 -19.82 23.99
C PRO A 247 24.44 -20.78 23.97
N SER A 248 24.77 -22.06 23.84
CA SER A 248 24.10 -23.23 24.42
C SER A 248 22.63 -23.10 24.86
N ASP A 249 21.79 -23.93 24.25
CA ASP A 249 20.83 -24.82 24.94
C ASP A 249 20.42 -24.41 26.36
N GLN A 250 19.38 -23.57 26.48
CA GLN A 250 18.36 -23.76 27.51
C GLN A 250 16.99 -23.49 26.90
N GLY A 251 16.21 -24.56 26.78
CA GLY A 251 14.89 -24.53 26.17
C GLY A 251 13.90 -23.71 26.97
N ILE A 252 13.08 -22.96 26.24
CA ILE A 252 11.74 -22.59 26.69
C ILE A 252 10.79 -23.22 25.67
N ASP A 253 10.22 -24.36 26.08
CA ASP A 253 9.12 -25.02 25.41
C ASP A 253 7.86 -24.19 25.70
N LEU A 254 7.41 -23.41 24.73
CA LEU A 254 6.03 -22.92 24.70
C LEU A 254 5.41 -23.61 23.48
N GLU A 255 4.57 -24.61 23.76
CA GLU A 255 3.96 -25.41 22.71
C GLU A 255 3.14 -24.50 21.78
N LYS A 256 3.35 -24.66 20.47
CA LYS A 256 2.73 -23.85 19.40
C LYS A 256 1.19 -23.84 19.41
N GLU A 257 0.56 -24.71 20.18
CA GLU A 257 -0.89 -24.80 20.32
C GLU A 257 -1.45 -23.70 21.23
N ASP A 258 -0.75 -23.33 22.30
CA ASP A 258 -1.22 -22.32 23.26
C ASP A 258 -1.34 -20.91 22.65
N LEU A 259 -0.38 -20.53 21.79
CA LEU A 259 -0.39 -19.21 21.12
C LEU A 259 -1.46 -19.12 20.02
N LYS A 260 -1.80 -20.25 19.40
CA LYS A 260 -2.83 -20.32 18.37
C LYS A 260 -4.22 -20.20 19.00
N ASP A 261 -4.40 -20.83 20.16
CA ASP A 261 -5.65 -20.76 20.90
C ASP A 261 -5.86 -19.39 21.54
N GLU A 262 -4.81 -18.72 22.04
CA GLU A 262 -4.89 -17.31 22.49
C GLU A 262 -5.30 -16.34 21.37
N ILE A 263 -4.73 -16.49 20.16
CA ILE A 263 -5.10 -15.65 19.00
C ILE A 263 -6.53 -15.96 18.53
N LEU A 264 -6.92 -17.23 18.51
CA LEU A 264 -8.29 -17.61 18.18
C LEU A 264 -9.28 -17.11 19.23
N ASP A 265 -8.90 -17.07 20.49
CA ASP A 265 -9.71 -16.49 21.57
C ASP A 265 -9.76 -14.96 21.49
N GLU A 266 -8.68 -14.27 21.13
CA GLU A 266 -8.71 -12.84 20.81
C GLU A 266 -9.59 -12.55 19.59
N MET A 267 -9.55 -13.36 18.54
CA MET A 267 -10.41 -13.22 17.36
C MET A 267 -11.89 -13.53 17.68
N ARG A 268 -12.15 -14.48 18.58
CA ARG A 268 -13.49 -14.75 19.11
C ARG A 268 -13.97 -13.62 20.01
N GLU A 269 -13.11 -13.05 20.86
CA GLU A 269 -13.41 -11.86 21.67
C GLU A 269 -13.60 -10.61 20.80
N PHE A 270 -12.88 -10.48 19.70
CA PHE A 270 -13.06 -9.43 18.71
C PHE A 270 -14.41 -9.56 17.98
N HIS A 271 -14.86 -10.79 17.69
CA HIS A 271 -16.24 -11.05 17.22
C HIS A 271 -17.29 -10.79 18.31
N LYS A 272 -17.00 -11.07 19.59
CA LYS A 272 -17.89 -10.78 20.73
C LYS A 272 -18.00 -9.28 21.05
N ARG A 273 -16.99 -8.48 20.70
CA ARG A 273 -16.97 -7.00 20.85
C ARG A 273 -17.97 -6.26 19.98
N GLY A 274 -18.79 -6.98 19.19
CA GLY A 274 -19.99 -6.41 18.59
C GLY A 274 -19.69 -5.26 17.63
N ILE A 275 -18.76 -5.46 16.69
CA ILE A 275 -18.82 -4.65 15.46
C ILE A 275 -20.19 -4.97 14.86
N GLU A 276 -21.11 -4.00 14.87
CA GLU A 276 -22.35 -4.12 14.12
C GLU A 276 -21.97 -4.28 12.65
N VAL A 277 -21.97 -5.53 12.18
CA VAL A 277 -21.98 -5.80 10.74
C VAL A 277 -23.21 -5.06 10.23
N PRO A 278 -23.05 -4.09 9.32
CA PRO A 278 -24.18 -3.29 8.87
C PRO A 278 -25.28 -4.23 8.41
N MET A 279 -26.47 -4.05 8.98
CA MET A 279 -27.61 -4.85 8.56
C MET A 279 -27.86 -4.60 7.07
N VAL A 280 -28.20 -5.66 6.34
CA VAL A 280 -28.50 -5.55 4.91
C VAL A 280 -29.67 -4.59 4.73
N GLU A 281 -29.48 -3.53 3.94
CA GLU A 281 -30.52 -2.55 3.64
C GLU A 281 -31.13 -2.77 2.24
N ARG A 282 -32.38 -2.34 2.07
CA ARG A 282 -33.14 -2.56 0.83
C ARG A 282 -32.64 -1.73 -0.35
N ASP A 283 -31.90 -0.65 -0.09
CA ASP A 283 -31.44 0.33 -1.07
C ASP A 283 -30.05 0.01 -1.64
N TRP A 284 -29.44 -1.11 -1.25
CA TRP A 284 -28.16 -1.54 -1.83
C TRP A 284 -28.36 -2.04 -3.25
N ASP A 285 -27.80 -1.36 -4.23
CA ASP A 285 -27.84 -1.77 -5.65
C ASP A 285 -26.65 -2.64 -6.07
N LEU A 286 -25.61 -2.68 -5.24
CA LEU A 286 -24.39 -3.41 -5.49
C LEU A 286 -23.93 -4.19 -4.24
N VAL A 287 -23.53 -5.44 -4.43
CA VAL A 287 -22.78 -6.21 -3.45
C VAL A 287 -21.38 -6.47 -4.01
N TRP A 288 -20.37 -5.85 -3.39
CA TRP A 288 -18.99 -6.05 -3.82
C TRP A 288 -18.38 -7.27 -3.13
N VAL A 289 -17.83 -8.19 -3.93
CA VAL A 289 -17.12 -9.38 -3.47
C VAL A 289 -15.67 -9.34 -3.94
N LEU A 290 -14.76 -9.25 -2.98
CA LEU A 290 -13.32 -9.40 -3.22
C LEU A 290 -12.99 -10.89 -3.35
N SER A 291 -12.33 -11.25 -4.45
CA SER A 291 -11.82 -12.60 -4.66
C SER A 291 -10.54 -12.84 -3.85
N GLY A 292 -10.25 -14.12 -3.61
CA GLY A 292 -9.00 -14.55 -3.00
C GLY A 292 -7.81 -14.65 -3.97
N PRO A 293 -6.76 -15.40 -3.61
CA PRO A 293 -5.59 -15.63 -4.47
C PRO A 293 -5.96 -16.29 -5.83
N PRO A 294 -5.06 -16.28 -6.83
CA PRO A 294 -5.33 -16.79 -8.18
C PRO A 294 -5.44 -18.32 -8.21
N ILE A 295 -6.61 -18.83 -7.83
CA ILE A 295 -6.97 -20.25 -7.73
C ILE A 295 -8.40 -20.46 -8.26
N ASP A 296 -8.69 -21.64 -8.82
CA ASP A 296 -9.99 -21.91 -9.42
C ASP A 296 -11.06 -21.95 -8.31
N ILE A 297 -12.05 -21.07 -8.41
CA ILE A 297 -13.11 -20.97 -7.40
C ILE A 297 -14.07 -22.16 -7.46
N ALA A 298 -14.20 -22.81 -8.62
CA ALA A 298 -15.08 -23.94 -8.85
C ALA A 298 -14.37 -25.30 -8.74
N GLU A 299 -13.05 -25.32 -8.50
CA GLU A 299 -12.36 -26.56 -8.16
C GLU A 299 -12.84 -27.07 -6.81
N GLU A 300 -13.41 -28.27 -6.79
CA GLU A 300 -13.47 -29.05 -5.55
C GLU A 300 -12.09 -29.61 -5.29
N PHE A 301 -11.53 -29.33 -4.11
CA PHE A 301 -10.31 -30.01 -3.69
C PHE A 301 -10.60 -31.50 -3.53
N LYS A 302 -10.19 -32.30 -4.53
CA LYS A 302 -10.19 -33.76 -4.46
C LYS A 302 -8.79 -34.22 -4.08
N GLU A 303 -8.68 -34.94 -2.97
CA GLU A 303 -7.44 -35.64 -2.63
C GLU A 303 -7.11 -36.60 -3.78
N ALA A 304 -6.09 -36.26 -4.56
CA ALA A 304 -5.59 -37.16 -5.60
C ALA A 304 -5.05 -38.41 -4.91
N LYS A 305 -5.78 -39.53 -5.02
CA LYS A 305 -5.34 -40.84 -4.50
C LYS A 305 -4.21 -41.47 -5.32
N GLU A 306 -3.86 -40.90 -6.48
CA GLU A 306 -2.78 -41.40 -7.32
C GLU A 306 -1.90 -40.25 -7.83
N VAL A 307 -0.60 -40.45 -7.73
CA VAL A 307 0.45 -39.53 -8.20
C VAL A 307 0.33 -39.44 -9.72
N GLY A 308 -0.25 -38.36 -10.23
CA GLY A 308 -0.25 -38.10 -11.68
C GLY A 308 -1.37 -37.24 -12.27
N GLN A 309 -2.40 -36.86 -11.51
CA GLN A 309 -3.49 -36.02 -12.05
C GLN A 309 -3.77 -34.77 -11.21
N VAL A 310 -2.88 -33.78 -11.31
CA VAL A 310 -3.22 -32.38 -11.07
C VAL A 310 -2.54 -31.58 -12.18
N ILE A 311 -3.33 -30.87 -13.00
CA ILE A 311 -2.85 -29.99 -14.08
C ILE A 311 -2.40 -28.65 -13.49
N PHE A 312 -1.50 -28.70 -12.50
CA PHE A 312 -0.72 -27.55 -12.05
C PHE A 312 0.71 -28.03 -11.83
N ALA A 313 1.48 -28.07 -12.92
CA ALA A 313 2.93 -28.05 -12.82
C ALA A 313 3.36 -26.63 -12.39
N LEU A 314 3.20 -26.34 -11.10
CA LEU A 314 3.95 -25.30 -10.40
C LEU A 314 4.99 -26.04 -9.58
N GLU A 315 6.11 -26.37 -10.21
CA GLU A 315 7.34 -26.72 -9.52
C GLU A 315 7.77 -25.50 -8.68
N ASP A 316 7.26 -25.41 -7.45
CA ASP A 316 7.92 -24.96 -6.21
C ASP A 316 6.95 -24.32 -5.18
N LYS A 317 6.92 -24.93 -3.97
CA LYS A 317 6.69 -24.29 -2.65
C LYS A 317 5.28 -23.80 -2.22
N ILE A 318 4.19 -24.52 -2.51
CA ILE A 318 2.91 -24.30 -1.78
C ILE A 318 2.32 -25.64 -1.32
N ALA A 319 2.00 -25.77 -0.03
CA ALA A 319 1.46 -27.00 0.56
C ALA A 319 0.01 -27.29 0.08
N LYS A 320 -0.36 -28.57 -0.03
CA LYS A 320 -1.71 -29.02 -0.45
C LYS A 320 -2.83 -28.43 0.43
N GLU A 321 -2.60 -28.34 1.74
CA GLU A 321 -3.56 -27.72 2.66
C GLU A 321 -3.79 -26.23 2.38
N ASP A 322 -2.76 -25.52 1.94
CA ASP A 322 -2.86 -24.10 1.63
C ASP A 322 -3.70 -23.84 0.37
N ILE A 323 -3.61 -24.72 -0.63
CA ILE A 323 -4.46 -24.66 -1.83
C ILE A 323 -5.93 -24.92 -1.46
N LYS A 324 -6.20 -26.00 -0.70
CA LYS A 324 -7.54 -26.34 -0.22
C LYS A 324 -8.16 -25.19 0.58
N ARG A 325 -7.39 -24.59 1.49
CA ARG A 325 -7.82 -23.42 2.28
C ARG A 325 -8.22 -22.26 1.38
N LYS A 326 -7.36 -21.89 0.44
CA LYS A 326 -7.60 -20.77 -0.50
C LYS A 326 -8.88 -20.97 -1.31
N ILE A 327 -9.13 -22.19 -1.80
CA ILE A 327 -10.34 -22.55 -2.57
C ILE A 327 -11.59 -22.33 -1.72
N ASN A 328 -11.56 -22.82 -0.48
CA ASN A 328 -12.68 -22.67 0.45
C ASN A 328 -12.94 -21.21 0.80
N GLU A 329 -11.90 -20.40 1.01
CA GLU A 329 -12.07 -18.97 1.29
C GLU A 329 -12.73 -18.24 0.10
N SER A 330 -12.30 -18.50 -1.13
CA SER A 330 -12.90 -17.86 -2.32
C SER A 330 -14.37 -18.27 -2.51
N ASN A 331 -14.68 -19.55 -2.31
CA ASN A 331 -16.05 -20.06 -2.32
C ASN A 331 -16.93 -19.41 -1.23
N THR A 332 -16.38 -19.22 -0.04
CA THR A 332 -17.08 -18.60 1.10
C THR A 332 -17.39 -17.14 0.81
N ARG A 333 -16.43 -16.39 0.26
CA ARG A 333 -16.62 -14.96 -0.11
C ARG A 333 -17.74 -14.81 -1.14
N LEU A 334 -17.75 -15.63 -2.20
CA LEU A 334 -18.81 -15.63 -3.21
C LEU A 334 -20.17 -16.00 -2.61
N ALA A 335 -20.22 -17.06 -1.79
CA ALA A 335 -21.46 -17.50 -1.16
C ALA A 335 -22.06 -16.41 -0.25
N THR A 336 -21.22 -15.71 0.52
CA THR A 336 -21.64 -14.58 1.35
C THR A 336 -22.20 -13.44 0.52
N GLY A 337 -21.53 -13.04 -0.56
CA GLY A 337 -22.04 -12.00 -1.47
C GLY A 337 -23.39 -12.36 -2.07
N ILE A 338 -23.56 -13.62 -2.50
CA ILE A 338 -24.84 -14.12 -3.01
C ILE A 338 -25.93 -14.11 -1.94
N LYS A 339 -25.60 -14.50 -0.71
CA LYS A 339 -26.54 -14.46 0.42
C LYS A 339 -27.02 -13.03 0.67
N VAL A 340 -26.10 -12.06 0.73
CA VAL A 340 -26.43 -10.64 0.89
C VAL A 340 -27.33 -10.15 -0.26
N ALA A 341 -27.00 -10.48 -1.51
CA ALA A 341 -27.84 -10.08 -2.65
C ALA A 341 -29.27 -10.67 -2.57
N LYS A 342 -29.41 -11.91 -2.10
CA LYS A 342 -30.73 -12.51 -1.84
C LYS A 342 -31.44 -11.83 -0.67
N GLU A 343 -30.74 -11.46 0.39
CA GLU A 343 -31.32 -10.70 1.52
C GLU A 343 -31.84 -9.33 1.08
N VAL A 344 -31.09 -8.60 0.26
CA VAL A 344 -31.55 -7.33 -0.34
C VAL A 344 -32.82 -7.56 -1.17
N THR A 345 -32.82 -8.57 -2.03
CA THR A 345 -33.99 -8.93 -2.87
C THR A 345 -35.21 -9.27 -2.02
N ALA A 346 -35.03 -10.09 -0.98
CA ALA A 346 -36.06 -10.47 -0.02
C ALA A 346 -36.64 -9.24 0.68
N LYS A 347 -35.79 -8.31 1.15
CA LYS A 347 -36.22 -7.05 1.77
C LYS A 347 -36.96 -6.13 0.79
N ARG A 348 -36.54 -6.05 -0.47
CA ARG A 348 -37.21 -5.26 -1.51
C ARG A 348 -38.62 -5.76 -1.81
N LEU A 349 -38.81 -7.08 -1.78
CA LEU A 349 -40.07 -7.73 -2.11
C LEU A 349 -40.94 -8.09 -0.90
N GLY A 350 -40.42 -7.96 0.32
CA GLY A 350 -41.09 -8.43 1.53
C GLY A 350 -41.28 -9.96 1.57
N LYS A 351 -40.38 -10.72 0.93
CA LYS A 351 -40.41 -12.19 0.83
C LYS A 351 -39.36 -12.82 1.74
N LYS A 352 -39.48 -14.11 2.03
CA LYS A 352 -38.37 -14.89 2.61
C LYS A 352 -37.37 -15.27 1.51
N ILE A 353 -36.11 -15.52 1.89
CA ILE A 353 -35.05 -15.87 0.92
C ILE A 353 -35.39 -17.16 0.17
N GLU A 354 -36.00 -18.13 0.85
CA GLU A 354 -36.34 -19.45 0.30
C GLU A 354 -37.48 -19.39 -0.72
N GLU A 355 -38.24 -18.29 -0.74
CA GLU A 355 -39.37 -18.04 -1.64
C GLU A 355 -38.94 -17.28 -2.91
N LEU A 356 -37.68 -16.82 -2.98
CA LEU A 356 -37.18 -16.06 -4.12
C LEU A 356 -36.97 -16.95 -5.34
N THR A 357 -37.52 -16.52 -6.47
CA THR A 357 -37.24 -17.11 -7.79
C THR A 357 -36.00 -16.48 -8.42
N LEU A 358 -35.43 -17.12 -9.45
CA LEU A 358 -34.36 -16.50 -10.26
C LEU A 358 -34.83 -15.18 -10.90
N GLU A 359 -36.11 -15.10 -11.27
CA GLU A 359 -36.72 -13.91 -11.87
C GLU A 359 -36.87 -12.77 -10.85
N ASP A 360 -37.20 -13.10 -9.59
CA ASP A 360 -37.22 -12.11 -8.49
C ASP A 360 -35.83 -11.48 -8.31
N ILE A 361 -34.77 -12.31 -8.26
CA ILE A 361 -33.39 -11.84 -8.08
C ILE A 361 -32.91 -11.06 -9.32
N LEU A 362 -33.29 -11.51 -10.52
CA LEU A 362 -32.91 -10.84 -11.76
C LEU A 362 -33.52 -9.43 -11.86
N ASN A 363 -34.77 -9.26 -11.44
CA ASN A 363 -35.49 -8.00 -11.60
C ASN A 363 -35.30 -7.04 -10.41
N PHE A 364 -35.15 -7.58 -9.20
CA PHE A 364 -35.15 -6.77 -7.98
C PHE A 364 -33.87 -6.91 -7.16
N GLY A 365 -32.98 -7.84 -7.48
CA GLY A 365 -31.72 -8.03 -6.75
C GLY A 365 -30.63 -7.03 -7.15
N PRO A 366 -29.68 -6.75 -6.23
CA PRO A 366 -28.49 -5.99 -6.57
C PRO A 366 -27.57 -6.78 -7.48
N ASP A 367 -26.68 -6.07 -8.17
CA ASP A 367 -25.59 -6.71 -8.91
C ASP A 367 -24.47 -7.13 -7.95
N ILE A 368 -23.90 -8.31 -8.16
CA ILE A 368 -22.69 -8.76 -7.48
C ILE A 368 -21.51 -8.34 -8.33
N TYR A 369 -20.65 -7.48 -7.79
CA TYR A 369 -19.39 -7.15 -8.42
C TYR A 369 -18.29 -8.09 -7.92
N TRP A 370 -17.78 -8.96 -8.79
CA TRP A 370 -16.67 -9.86 -8.49
C TRP A 370 -15.34 -9.26 -8.92
N ASN A 371 -14.41 -9.19 -7.98
CA ASN A 371 -13.13 -8.53 -8.18
C ASN A 371 -11.96 -9.45 -7.86
N GLY A 372 -11.24 -9.86 -8.89
CA GLY A 372 -10.06 -10.70 -8.73
C GLY A 372 -8.92 -10.44 -9.68
N THR A 373 -7.93 -11.32 -9.58
CA THR A 373 -6.82 -11.34 -10.54
C THR A 373 -7.32 -11.70 -11.94
N ASP A 374 -6.62 -11.29 -13.00
CA ASP A 374 -6.95 -11.65 -14.38
C ASP A 374 -7.24 -13.14 -14.54
N TRP A 375 -6.41 -13.98 -13.91
CA TRP A 375 -6.58 -15.44 -13.93
C TRP A 375 -7.86 -15.88 -13.21
N SER A 376 -8.12 -15.36 -12.00
CA SER A 376 -9.32 -15.71 -11.22
C SER A 376 -10.60 -15.22 -11.91
N ASN A 377 -10.55 -14.04 -12.51
CA ASN A 377 -11.65 -13.47 -13.27
C ASN A 377 -11.93 -14.27 -14.56
N ASP A 378 -10.90 -14.62 -15.33
CA ASP A 378 -11.05 -15.43 -16.54
C ASP A 378 -11.60 -16.83 -16.22
N ASN A 379 -11.10 -17.43 -15.14
CA ASN A 379 -11.63 -18.69 -14.64
C ASN A 379 -13.10 -18.56 -14.24
N PHE A 380 -13.46 -17.55 -13.43
CA PHE A 380 -14.84 -17.39 -12.98
C PHE A 380 -15.81 -17.07 -14.13
N ARG A 381 -15.38 -16.30 -15.15
CA ARG A 381 -16.15 -16.09 -16.39
C ARG A 381 -16.50 -17.40 -17.06
N GLN A 382 -15.51 -18.29 -17.22
CA GLN A 382 -15.73 -19.60 -17.80
C GLN A 382 -16.77 -20.41 -17.00
N ARG A 383 -16.70 -20.38 -15.66
CA ARG A 383 -17.66 -21.08 -14.79
C ARG A 383 -19.07 -20.52 -14.90
N ILE A 384 -19.20 -19.21 -15.03
CA ILE A 384 -20.48 -18.54 -15.30
C ILE A 384 -21.07 -19.00 -16.65
N ASP A 385 -20.24 -19.11 -17.69
CA ASP A 385 -20.68 -19.57 -19.00
C ASP A 385 -21.13 -21.05 -18.98
N GLU A 386 -20.51 -21.87 -18.14
CA GLU A 386 -20.88 -23.27 -17.86
C GLU A 386 -22.16 -23.43 -16.99
N GLY A 387 -22.74 -22.31 -16.54
CA GLY A 387 -23.94 -22.27 -15.68
C GLY A 387 -23.68 -22.75 -14.26
N TRP A 388 -22.43 -22.70 -13.79
CA TRP A 388 -22.04 -23.18 -12.47
C TRP A 388 -22.74 -22.41 -11.34
N VAL A 389 -22.88 -21.10 -11.50
CA VAL A 389 -23.50 -20.22 -10.49
C VAL A 389 -24.98 -20.54 -10.32
N GLU A 390 -25.73 -20.67 -11.42
CA GLU A 390 -27.14 -21.02 -11.39
C GLU A 390 -27.35 -22.39 -10.72
N LYS A 391 -26.56 -23.39 -11.11
CA LYS A 391 -26.66 -24.76 -10.59
C LYS A 391 -26.31 -24.83 -9.10
N ARG A 392 -25.25 -24.14 -8.69
CA ARG A 392 -24.73 -24.23 -7.31
C ARG A 392 -25.47 -23.32 -6.34
N TYR A 393 -25.76 -22.09 -6.75
CA TYR A 393 -26.24 -21.05 -5.86
C TYR A 393 -27.67 -20.61 -6.13
N HIS A 394 -28.31 -21.10 -7.20
CA HIS A 394 -29.64 -20.63 -7.63
C HIS A 394 -29.65 -19.09 -7.72
N PHE A 395 -28.69 -18.55 -8.47
CA PHE A 395 -28.49 -17.11 -8.65
C PHE A 395 -28.27 -16.79 -10.14
N PRO A 396 -28.91 -15.74 -10.69
CA PRO A 396 -28.84 -15.47 -12.13
C PRO A 396 -27.47 -14.91 -12.52
N ARG A 397 -26.77 -15.54 -13.47
CA ARG A 397 -25.44 -15.06 -13.91
C ARG A 397 -25.42 -13.61 -14.41
N LYS A 398 -26.55 -13.13 -14.95
CA LYS A 398 -26.69 -11.74 -15.43
C LYS A 398 -26.50 -10.70 -14.32
N LYS A 399 -26.64 -11.12 -13.05
CA LYS A 399 -26.39 -10.30 -11.86
C LYS A 399 -24.95 -10.36 -11.37
N ILE A 400 -24.05 -11.05 -12.07
CA ILE A 400 -22.63 -11.07 -11.73
C ILE A 400 -21.85 -10.23 -12.74
N VAL A 401 -21.24 -9.17 -12.23
CA VAL A 401 -20.34 -8.29 -12.96
C VAL A 401 -18.92 -8.62 -12.55
N ILE A 402 -18.13 -9.19 -13.46
CA ILE A 402 -16.71 -9.46 -13.21
C ILE A 402 -15.89 -8.27 -13.69
N SER A 403 -15.07 -7.71 -12.80
CA SER A 403 -14.07 -6.67 -13.13
C SER A 403 -13.30 -6.99 -14.42
N GLY A 404 -13.21 -6.02 -15.35
CA GLY A 404 -12.56 -6.20 -16.66
C GLY A 404 -11.06 -6.53 -16.55
N LYS A 405 -10.45 -6.95 -17.68
CA LYS A 405 -8.97 -7.07 -17.80
C LYS A 405 -8.35 -5.68 -17.68
N LEU A 406 -8.14 -5.26 -16.45
CA LEU A 406 -7.36 -4.10 -16.09
C LEU A 406 -6.10 -4.73 -15.52
N GLY A 407 -5.01 -4.72 -16.29
CA GLY A 407 -3.73 -5.28 -15.85
C GLY A 407 -3.52 -4.85 -14.41
N ILE A 408 -3.44 -5.82 -13.50
CA ILE A 408 -3.75 -5.61 -12.08
C ILE A 408 -2.75 -4.62 -11.46
N GLU A 409 -3.08 -3.35 -11.54
CA GLU A 409 -2.39 -2.23 -10.92
C GLU A 409 -3.37 -1.62 -9.92
N HIS A 410 -3.60 -2.33 -8.81
CA HIS A 410 -4.42 -1.88 -7.67
C HIS A 410 -5.93 -1.73 -7.91
N THR A 411 -6.72 -1.97 -6.86
CA THR A 411 -8.20 -2.02 -6.90
C THR A 411 -8.88 -0.66 -7.12
N GLY A 412 -8.13 0.44 -7.14
CA GLY A 412 -8.65 1.82 -7.20
C GLY A 412 -9.19 2.22 -8.58
N HIS A 413 -8.53 1.82 -9.68
CA HIS A 413 -8.95 2.18 -11.05
C HIS A 413 -10.23 1.47 -11.50
N GLN A 414 -10.69 0.49 -10.73
CA GLN A 414 -11.80 -0.37 -11.07
C GLN A 414 -13.16 0.31 -10.80
N PHE A 415 -13.15 1.45 -10.09
CA PHE A 415 -14.33 2.29 -9.82
C PHE A 415 -14.54 3.42 -10.82
N GLU A 416 -13.56 3.70 -11.71
CA GLU A 416 -13.68 4.76 -12.72
C GLU A 416 -14.82 4.52 -13.73
N LYS A 417 -15.32 3.29 -13.82
CA LYS A 417 -16.43 2.89 -14.70
C LYS A 417 -17.76 2.66 -13.97
N PHE A 418 -17.85 2.92 -12.66
CA PHE A 418 -19.15 2.85 -11.99
C PHE A 418 -20.06 3.97 -12.51
N PRO A 419 -21.35 3.68 -12.80
CA PRO A 419 -22.30 4.76 -13.02
C PRO A 419 -22.34 5.64 -11.77
N LYS A 420 -22.19 6.95 -11.97
CA LYS A 420 -22.25 7.96 -10.91
C LYS A 420 -23.62 8.05 -10.28
#